data_AF-A0A382E2X5-F1
#
_entry.id   AF-A0A382E2X5-F1
#
_cell.length_a   1.000
_cell.length_b   1.000
_cell.length_c   1.000
_cell.angle_alpha   90.00
_cell.angle_beta   90.00
_cell.angle_gamma   90.00
#
_symmetry.space_group_name_H-M   'P 1'
#
loop_
_entity.id
_entity.type
_entity.pdbx_description
1 polymer ?
#
loop_
_entity_poly.entity_id
_entity_poly.type
_entity_poly.pdbx_seq_one_letter_code
_entity_poly.pdbx_strand_id
1 'polypeptide(L)'
;MSLHKIAVIGGDGIGPEVTREACTVLKVLQNVLPELKLDFTEFEWGSEYFVKNGRMMPEDGLEQLKTFDSILFGSAGSLQVPDHITLWGLRLKICQHFD
;
A
#
# COMPACT_ATOMS: atom_id res chain seq x y z
N MET A 1 22.13 11.64 -4.35
CA MET A 1 21.48 10.39 -3.90
C MET A 1 20.06 10.72 -3.52
N SER A 2 19.08 10.13 -4.19
CA SER A 2 17.65 10.43 -4.03
C SER A 2 17.05 9.62 -2.89
N LEU A 3 16.19 10.27 -2.10
CA LEU A 3 15.27 9.59 -1.19
C LEU A 3 14.19 8.91 -2.02
N HIS A 4 13.94 7.61 -1.78
CA HIS A 4 12.84 6.88 -2.41
C HIS A 4 11.61 6.90 -1.50
N LYS A 5 10.53 7.51 -1.96
CA LYS A 5 9.23 7.55 -1.30
C LYS A 5 8.45 6.28 -1.64
N ILE A 6 8.06 5.52 -0.62
CA ILE A 6 7.34 4.27 -0.74
C ILE A 6 5.96 4.43 -0.10
N ALA A 7 4.91 4.25 -0.90
CA ALA A 7 3.55 4.11 -0.40
C ALA A 7 3.36 2.68 0.13
N VAL A 8 3.00 2.53 1.40
CA VAL A 8 2.74 1.24 2.03
C VAL A 8 1.24 1.05 2.15
N ILE A 9 0.69 0.10 1.40
CA ILE A 9 -0.72 -0.27 1.45
C ILE A 9 -0.79 -1.68 2.03
N GLY A 10 -1.03 -1.78 3.34
CA GLY A 10 -1.14 -3.09 4.02
C GLY A 10 -2.30 -3.92 3.49
N GLY A 11 -3.43 -3.26 3.16
CA GLY A 11 -4.62 -3.92 2.63
C GLY A 11 -5.31 -4.76 3.70
N ASP A 12 -5.62 -6.01 3.35
CA ASP A 12 -6.52 -6.87 4.12
C ASP A 12 -5.83 -8.10 4.71
N GLY A 13 -6.47 -8.73 5.70
CA GLY A 13 -6.02 -9.99 6.31
C GLY A 13 -4.64 -9.84 6.96
N ILE A 14 -3.70 -10.71 6.60
CA ILE A 14 -2.32 -10.67 7.11
C ILE A 14 -1.47 -9.53 6.50
N GLY A 15 -1.99 -8.83 5.49
CA GLY A 15 -1.27 -7.82 4.71
C GLY A 15 -0.61 -6.75 5.58
N PRO A 16 -1.35 -6.06 6.48
CA PRO A 16 -0.77 -5.05 7.37
C PRO A 16 0.36 -5.58 8.26
N GLU A 17 0.23 -6.81 8.78
CA GLU A 17 1.24 -7.44 9.64
C GLU A 17 2.53 -7.69 8.86
N VAL A 18 2.44 -8.30 7.68
CA VAL A 18 3.62 -8.65 6.89
C VAL A 18 4.29 -7.42 6.27
N THR A 19 3.53 -6.39 5.86
CA THR A 19 4.11 -5.15 5.33
C THR A 19 4.84 -4.35 6.41
N ARG A 20 4.37 -4.40 7.67
CA ARG A 20 5.04 -3.76 8.79
C ARG A 20 6.41 -4.40 9.02
N GLU A 21 6.49 -5.72 9.02
CA GLU A 21 7.77 -6.43 9.19
C GLU A 21 8.71 -6.22 7.99
N ALA A 22 8.18 -6.14 6.77
CA ALA A 22 8.97 -5.74 5.60
C ALA A 22 9.60 -4.35 5.80
N CYS A 23 8.84 -3.37 6.31
CA CYS A 23 9.36 -2.04 6.64
C CYS A 23 10.41 -2.09 7.75
N THR A 24 10.25 -2.94 8.77
CA THR A 24 11.25 -3.16 9.83
C THR A 24 12.58 -3.62 9.24
N VAL A 25 12.55 -4.64 8.38
CA VAL A 25 13.77 -5.15 7.71
C VAL A 25 14.41 -4.09 6.83
N LEU A 26 13.62 -3.34 6.06
CA LEU A 26 14.13 -2.25 5.22
C LEU A 26 14.77 -1.13 6.04
N LYS A 27 14.21 -0.77 7.19
CA LYS A 27 14.82 0.20 8.13
C LYS A 27 16.16 -0.31 8.68
N VAL A 28 16.28 -1.60 8.99
CA VAL A 28 17.57 -2.19 9.38
C VAL A 28 18.58 -2.12 8.24
N LEU A 29 18.16 -2.37 7.00
CA LEU A 29 19.02 -2.28 5.81
C LEU A 29 19.56 -0.85 5.59
N GLN A 30 18.75 0.18 5.84
CA GLN A 30 19.22 1.58 5.78
C GLN A 30 20.37 1.89 6.76
N ASN A 31 20.48 1.15 7.89
CA ASN A 31 21.59 1.33 8.84
C ASN A 31 22.91 0.72 8.35
N VAL A 32 22.84 -0.30 7.51
CA VAL A 32 24.03 -1.01 6.98
C VAL A 32 24.43 -0.55 5.57
N LEU A 33 23.50 0.08 4.84
CA LEU A 33 23.70 0.63 3.49
C LEU A 33 23.36 2.14 3.50
N PRO A 34 24.32 3.03 3.84
CA PRO A 34 24.07 4.48 3.97
C PRO A 34 23.56 5.16 2.69
N GLU A 35 23.79 4.55 1.53
CA GLU A 35 23.29 4.98 0.23
C GLU A 35 21.80 4.67 0.02
N LEU A 36 21.23 3.72 0.76
CA LEU A 36 19.82 3.35 0.70
C LEU A 36 19.01 4.31 1.57
N LYS A 37 18.25 5.21 0.92
CA LYS A 37 17.36 6.16 1.59
C LYS A 37 15.92 5.88 1.21
N LEU A 38 15.13 5.41 2.17
CA LEU A 38 13.71 5.05 2.00
C LEU A 38 12.84 5.83 2.98
N ASP A 39 11.77 6.43 2.47
CA ASP A 39 10.73 7.09 3.24
C ASP A 39 9.40 6.36 3.04
N PHE A 40 8.73 6.00 4.12
CA PHE A 40 7.52 5.17 4.07
C PHE A 40 6.31 6.00 4.49
N THR A 41 5.26 6.02 3.67
CA THR A 41 3.95 6.55 4.05
C THR A 41 2.93 5.44 4.03
N GLU A 42 2.32 5.17 5.18
CA GLU A 42 1.31 4.13 5.34
C GLU A 42 -0.08 4.65 4.97
N PHE A 43 -0.83 3.85 4.20
CA PHE A 43 -2.21 4.12 3.82
C PHE A 43 -3.10 3.01 4.39
N GLU A 44 -4.12 3.40 5.14
CA GLU A 44 -5.11 2.48 5.74
C GLU A 44 -6.15 1.99 4.72
N TRP A 45 -5.78 1.86 3.45
CA TRP A 45 -6.69 1.46 2.38
C TRP A 45 -6.90 -0.06 2.36
N GLY A 46 -8.13 -0.49 2.09
CA GLY A 46 -8.55 -1.88 2.25
C GLY A 46 -10.04 -2.01 2.53
N SER A 47 -10.45 -3.21 2.90
CA SER A 47 -11.83 -3.58 3.20
C SER A 47 -12.37 -2.85 4.43
N GLU A 48 -11.55 -2.58 5.45
CA GLU A 48 -11.97 -1.75 6.58
C GLU A 48 -12.27 -0.30 6.16
N TYR A 49 -11.44 0.26 5.28
CA TYR A 49 -11.68 1.57 4.70
C TYR A 49 -12.95 1.57 3.84
N PHE A 50 -13.21 0.49 3.10
CA PHE A 50 -14.47 0.30 2.37
C PHE A 50 -15.69 0.24 3.28
N VAL A 51 -15.65 -0.51 4.37
CA VAL A 51 -16.77 -0.58 5.33
C VAL A 51 -17.10 0.81 5.91
N LYS A 52 -16.07 1.63 6.14
CA LYS A 52 -16.23 3.00 6.66
C LYS A 52 -16.67 4.02 5.60
N ASN A 53 -16.19 3.89 4.35
CA ASN A 53 -16.27 4.96 3.34
C ASN A 53 -17.03 4.59 2.05
N GLY A 54 -17.43 3.32 1.89
CA GLY A 54 -18.09 2.81 0.68
C GLY A 54 -17.17 2.64 -0.55
N ARG A 55 -15.85 2.81 -0.38
CA ARG A 55 -14.82 2.72 -1.44
C ARG A 55 -13.52 2.17 -0.85
N MET A 56 -12.72 1.43 -1.63
CA MET A 56 -11.52 0.76 -1.12
C MET A 56 -10.33 1.71 -0.84
N MET A 57 -10.33 2.87 -1.49
CA MET A 57 -9.39 3.97 -1.30
C MET A 57 -10.10 5.30 -1.62
N PRO A 58 -9.55 6.47 -1.22
CA PRO A 58 -10.05 7.78 -1.62
C PRO A 58 -10.18 7.92 -3.15
N GLU A 59 -11.05 8.83 -3.60
CA GLU A 59 -11.27 9.08 -5.03
C GLU A 59 -10.01 9.62 -5.73
N ASP A 60 -9.21 10.41 -5.01
CA ASP A 60 -7.92 10.93 -5.41
C ASP A 60 -6.75 9.98 -5.10
N GLY A 61 -7.03 8.72 -4.70
CA GLY A 61 -6.00 7.77 -4.26
C GLY A 61 -4.91 7.51 -5.31
N LEU A 62 -5.26 7.43 -6.59
CA LEU A 62 -4.27 7.29 -7.67
C LEU A 62 -3.38 8.54 -7.81
N GLU A 63 -3.93 9.74 -7.63
CA GLU A 63 -3.15 10.98 -7.66
C GLU A 63 -2.22 11.08 -6.46
N GLN A 64 -2.66 10.62 -5.28
CA GLN A 64 -1.79 10.51 -4.11
C GLN A 64 -0.63 9.54 -4.38
N LEU A 65 -0.92 8.36 -4.96
CA LEU A 65 0.11 7.35 -5.27
C LEU A 65 1.12 7.80 -6.33
N LYS A 66 0.72 8.64 -7.29
CA LYS A 66 1.65 9.23 -8.29
C LYS A 66 2.79 10.05 -7.67
N THR A 67 2.66 10.47 -6.42
CA THR A 67 3.71 11.23 -5.71
C THR A 67 4.81 10.38 -5.10
N PHE A 68 4.66 9.05 -5.17
CA PHE A 68 5.59 8.05 -4.65
C PHE A 68 6.39 7.39 -5.78
N ASP A 69 7.60 6.93 -5.45
CA ASP A 69 8.46 6.22 -6.40
C ASP A 69 8.04 4.76 -6.56
N SER A 70 7.51 4.15 -5.49
CA SER A 70 7.12 2.74 -5.44
C SER A 70 5.95 2.50 -4.49
N ILE A 71 5.27 1.36 -4.67
CA ILE A 71 4.21 0.88 -3.78
C ILE A 71 4.64 -0.46 -3.16
N LEU A 72 4.65 -0.53 -1.83
CA LEU A 72 4.73 -1.77 -1.06
C LEU A 72 3.30 -2.21 -0.71
N PHE A 73 2.77 -3.18 -1.45
CA PHE A 73 1.40 -3.66 -1.30
C PHE A 73 1.36 -5.01 -0.56
N GLY A 74 0.49 -5.13 0.44
CA GLY A 74 0.24 -6.37 1.18
C GLY A 74 -0.72 -7.29 0.43
N SER A 75 -1.95 -7.42 0.93
CA SER A 75 -2.97 -8.31 0.35
C SER A 75 -4.31 -7.62 0.17
N ALA A 76 -5.17 -8.15 -0.69
CA ALA A 76 -6.55 -7.69 -0.88
C ALA A 76 -7.50 -8.88 -0.79
N GLY A 77 -8.62 -8.70 -0.09
CA GLY A 77 -9.65 -9.74 0.10
C GLY A 77 -10.16 -9.80 1.54
N SER A 78 -11.47 -9.99 1.70
CA SER A 78 -12.12 -10.03 3.01
C SER A 78 -13.38 -10.86 2.95
N LEU A 79 -13.75 -11.52 4.06
CA LEU A 79 -15.03 -12.21 4.18
C LEU A 79 -16.23 -11.24 4.24
N GLN A 80 -15.99 -9.97 4.56
CA GLN A 80 -17.04 -8.96 4.71
C GLN A 80 -17.33 -8.18 3.42
N VAL A 81 -16.43 -8.27 2.42
CA VAL A 81 -16.51 -7.48 1.19
C VAL A 81 -16.34 -8.42 -0.01
N PRO A 82 -17.30 -8.46 -0.97
CA PRO A 82 -17.19 -9.30 -2.15
C PRO A 82 -15.86 -9.15 -2.89
N ASP A 83 -15.27 -10.25 -3.34
CA ASP A 83 -13.94 -10.28 -3.98
C ASP A 83 -13.82 -9.33 -5.18
N HIS A 84 -14.88 -9.20 -5.99
CA HIS A 84 -14.85 -8.27 -7.12
C HIS A 84 -14.72 -6.81 -6.65
N ILE A 85 -15.23 -6.44 -5.48
CA ILE A 85 -15.06 -5.10 -4.94
C ILE A 85 -13.63 -4.89 -4.45
N THR A 86 -13.08 -5.85 -3.70
CA THR A 86 -11.72 -5.72 -3.14
C THR A 86 -10.66 -5.69 -4.25
N LEU A 87 -10.80 -6.52 -5.29
CA LEU A 87 -9.89 -6.58 -6.42
C LEU A 87 -10.03 -5.35 -7.34
N TRP A 88 -11.23 -5.05 -7.83
CA TRP A 88 -11.44 -3.97 -8.80
C TRP A 88 -11.38 -2.58 -8.17
N GLY A 89 -11.65 -2.46 -6.87
CA GLY A 89 -11.61 -1.19 -6.16
C GLY A 89 -10.21 -0.79 -5.68
N LEU A 90 -9.28 -1.74 -5.55
CA LEU A 90 -7.95 -1.49 -5.02
C LEU A 90 -6.83 -2.06 -5.89
N ARG A 91 -6.63 -3.39 -5.88
CA ARG A 91 -5.44 -4.02 -6.49
C ARG A 91 -5.38 -3.81 -8.00
N LEU A 92 -6.46 -4.13 -8.71
CA LEU A 92 -6.54 -3.94 -10.16
C LEU A 92 -6.66 -2.46 -10.53
N LYS A 93 -7.35 -1.67 -9.71
CA LYS A 93 -7.44 -0.21 -9.90
C LYS A 93 -6.05 0.43 -9.94
N ILE A 94 -5.15 0.04 -9.04
CA ILE A 94 -3.76 0.48 -9.04
C ILE A 94 -3.01 -0.06 -10.27
N CYS A 95 -2.99 -1.38 -10.48
CA CYS A 95 -2.17 -2.00 -11.54
C CYS A 95 -2.52 -1.57 -12.95
N GLN A 96 -3.81 -1.36 -13.24
CA GLN A 96 -4.26 -1.01 -14.58
C GLN A 96 -4.08 0.48 -14.90
N HIS A 97 -3.76 1.31 -13.91
CA HIS A 97 -3.58 2.76 -14.10
C HIS A 97 -2.12 3.20 -13.97
N PHE A 98 -1.25 2.33 -13.45
CA PHE A 98 0.20 2.49 -13.43
C PHE A 98 0.80 1.42 -14.34
N ASP A 99 0.98 1.76 -15.62
CA ASP A 99 1.64 0.92 -16.63
C ASP A 99 3.13 0.72 -16.32
#